data_AF-A0A9W4SUB6-F1
#
_entry.id   AF-A0A9W4SUB6-F1
#
_cell.length_a   1.000
_cell.length_b   1.000
_cell.length_c   1.000
_cell.angle_alpha   90.00
_cell.angle_beta   90.00
_cell.angle_gamma   90.00
#
_symmetry.space_group_name_H-M   'P 1'
#
loop_
_entity.id
_entity.type
_entity.pdbx_description
1 polymer ?
#
loop_
_entity_poly.entity_id
_entity_poly.type
_entity_poly.pdbx_seq_one_letter_code
_entity_poly.pdbx_strand_id
1 'polypeptide(L)'
;MSLAFAIALIVLITEFILWFGYSQIASLAYGIYLNAFEKERIQKQRKIKRDILNVKHDLARTSSQDQFAKWAKLRRKLDSKMSELDKITTSLGYLKTSFEIKFTTFLWVFSNGMQFFMVLWYRSSPVFYLPQDWFSPISWIFSLPFAPSGSVSVPFWFFICRKFSKKVIQTSKDAVPLYHSYAPESLKQHGPLVIQWCIINIQKFTPIVVQWVNTKARTLCNVIIEKAKPVANTKPFSTNNASVASTSKEEDHINRTETKEKNEKVSASG
;
A
#
# COMPACT_ATOMS: atom_id res chain seq x y z
N MET A 1 20.95 -22.82 20.73
CA MET A 1 19.47 -22.86 20.93
C MET A 1 18.78 -21.58 20.45
N SER A 2 19.16 -20.38 20.92
CA SER A 2 18.50 -19.12 20.51
C SER A 2 18.50 -18.85 19.00
N LEU A 3 19.59 -19.19 18.29
CA LEU A 3 19.72 -18.99 16.85
C LEU A 3 18.71 -19.81 16.02
N ALA A 4 18.50 -21.08 16.37
CA ALA A 4 17.55 -21.95 15.67
C ALA A 4 16.11 -21.45 15.81
N PHE A 5 15.74 -21.00 17.02
CA PHE A 5 14.43 -20.40 17.29
C PHE A 5 14.25 -19.06 16.56
N ALA A 6 15.29 -18.22 16.53
CA ALA A 6 15.24 -16.94 15.80
C ALA A 6 15.01 -17.15 14.29
N ILE A 7 15.71 -18.14 13.69
CA ILE A 7 15.49 -18.51 12.29
C ILE A 7 14.07 -19.04 12.09
N ALA A 8 13.61 -19.97 12.94
CA ALA A 8 12.28 -20.53 12.83
C ALA A 8 11.18 -19.45 12.92
N LEU A 9 11.34 -18.49 13.84
CA LEU A 9 10.41 -17.39 14.03
C LEU A 9 10.39 -16.45 12.82
N ILE A 10 11.56 -16.09 12.28
CA ILE A 10 11.66 -15.29 11.04
C ILE A 10 11.01 -16.02 9.86
N VAL A 11 11.28 -17.31 9.70
CA VAL A 11 10.68 -18.12 8.63
C VAL A 11 9.17 -18.15 8.79
N LEU A 12 8.65 -18.37 10.00
CA LEU A 12 7.22 -18.37 10.28
C LEU A 12 6.59 -17.02 9.93
N ILE A 13 7.20 -15.91 10.33
CA ILE A 13 6.72 -14.57 9.96
C ILE A 13 6.70 -14.41 8.44
N THR A 14 7.79 -14.73 7.74
CA THR A 14 7.83 -14.57 6.28
C THR A 14 6.80 -15.44 5.56
N GLU A 15 6.68 -16.73 5.92
CA GLU A 15 5.68 -17.63 5.35
C GLU A 15 4.24 -17.21 5.71
N PHE A 16 4.04 -16.55 6.86
CA PHE A 16 2.76 -15.94 7.22
C PHE A 16 2.42 -14.74 6.31
N ILE A 17 3.39 -13.88 5.99
CA ILE A 17 3.22 -12.82 4.98
C ILE A 17 2.85 -13.42 3.62
N LEU A 18 3.54 -14.49 3.21
CA LEU A 18 3.26 -15.20 1.96
C LEU A 18 1.85 -15.83 1.95
N TRP A 19 1.40 -16.37 3.08
CA TRP A 19 0.06 -16.94 3.24
C TRP A 19 -1.05 -15.88 3.13
N PHE A 20 -0.83 -14.70 3.70
CA PHE A 20 -1.80 -13.60 3.65
C PHE A 20 -1.92 -12.97 2.24
N GLY A 21 -0.89 -13.15 1.40
CA GLY A 21 -0.88 -12.79 -0.01
C GLY A 21 -0.50 -11.32 -0.26
N TYR A 22 0.55 -11.09 -1.03
CA TYR A 22 1.10 -9.75 -1.28
C TYR A 22 0.06 -8.74 -1.79
N SER A 23 -0.89 -9.19 -2.62
CA SER A 23 -1.97 -8.36 -3.17
C SER A 23 -2.88 -7.77 -2.08
N GLN A 24 -3.15 -8.53 -1.01
CA GLN A 24 -4.03 -8.10 0.06
C GLN A 24 -3.35 -7.00 0.88
N ILE A 25 -2.07 -7.19 1.26
CA ILE A 25 -1.31 -6.15 1.96
C ILE A 25 -1.13 -4.91 1.07
N ALA A 26 -0.86 -5.10 -0.23
CA ALA A 26 -0.68 -3.98 -1.16
C ALA A 26 -1.95 -3.14 -1.32
N SER A 27 -3.12 -3.80 -1.41
CA SER A 27 -4.40 -3.09 -1.50
C SER A 27 -4.75 -2.33 -0.21
N LEU A 28 -4.39 -2.87 0.97
CA LEU A 28 -4.53 -2.18 2.25
C LEU A 28 -3.57 -1.00 2.37
N ALA A 29 -2.31 -1.18 1.98
CA ALA A 29 -1.30 -0.13 1.95
C ALA A 29 -1.71 1.00 1.00
N TYR A 30 -2.32 0.67 -0.14
CA TYR A 30 -2.88 1.66 -1.06
C TYR A 30 -4.03 2.46 -0.43
N GLY A 31 -4.90 1.82 0.36
CA GLY A 31 -5.94 2.51 1.12
C GLY A 31 -5.37 3.52 2.13
N ILE A 32 -4.26 3.17 2.79
CA ILE A 32 -3.53 4.08 3.69
C ILE A 32 -2.87 5.21 2.89
N TYR A 33 -2.21 4.89 1.78
CA TYR A 33 -1.56 5.87 0.90
C TYR A 33 -2.55 6.92 0.37
N LEU A 34 -3.70 6.47 -0.14
CA LEU A 34 -4.77 7.34 -0.60
C LEU A 34 -5.32 8.24 0.51
N ASN A 35 -5.39 7.71 1.73
CA ASN A 35 -5.85 8.47 2.87
C ASN A 35 -4.81 9.49 3.33
N ALA A 36 -3.52 9.19 3.24
CA ALA A 36 -2.46 10.10 3.68
C ALA A 36 -2.20 11.22 2.65
N PHE A 37 -1.96 10.87 1.39
CA PHE A 37 -1.42 11.77 0.38
C PHE A 37 -2.45 12.24 -0.67
N GLU A 38 -3.39 11.37 -1.06
CA GLU A 38 -4.23 11.60 -2.24
C GLU A 38 -5.65 12.13 -1.92
N LYS A 39 -5.85 12.69 -0.72
CA LYS A 39 -7.16 13.16 -0.23
C LYS A 39 -7.85 14.10 -1.22
N GLU A 40 -7.10 15.02 -1.83
CA GLU A 40 -7.65 16.01 -2.75
C GLU A 40 -8.28 15.38 -4.00
N ARG A 41 -7.66 14.35 -4.58
CA ARG A 41 -8.17 13.72 -5.81
C ARG A 41 -9.42 12.88 -5.53
N ILE A 42 -9.49 12.24 -4.36
CA ILE A 42 -10.71 11.58 -3.89
C ILE A 42 -11.82 12.61 -3.64
N GLN A 43 -11.50 13.77 -3.06
CA GLN A 43 -12.48 14.83 -2.87
C GLN A 43 -12.97 15.41 -4.21
N LYS A 44 -12.09 15.61 -5.20
CA LYS A 44 -12.46 16.02 -6.56
C LYS A 44 -13.38 15.00 -7.22
N GLN A 45 -13.07 13.70 -7.13
CA GLN A 45 -13.94 12.64 -7.64
C GLN A 45 -15.34 12.67 -6.98
N ARG A 46 -15.41 12.86 -5.65
CA ARG A 46 -16.68 12.97 -4.91
C ARG A 46 -17.46 14.24 -5.27
N LYS A 47 -16.78 15.37 -5.52
CA LYS A 47 -17.41 16.62 -5.99
C LYS A 47 -18.05 16.40 -7.37
N ILE A 48 -17.30 15.87 -8.34
CA ILE A 48 -17.81 15.62 -9.70
C ILE A 48 -18.98 14.63 -9.70
N LYS A 49 -18.92 13.56 -8.88
CA LYS A 49 -20.06 12.63 -8.73
C LYS A 49 -21.32 13.32 -8.20
N ARG A 50 -21.18 14.22 -7.23
CA ARG A 50 -22.31 15.04 -6.74
C ARG A 50 -22.84 15.98 -7.81
N ASP A 51 -21.96 16.65 -8.55
CA ASP A 51 -22.35 17.53 -9.65
C ASP A 51 -23.10 16.77 -10.76
N ILE A 52 -22.68 15.54 -11.09
CA ILE A 52 -23.38 14.67 -12.05
C ILE A 52 -24.79 14.33 -11.56
N LEU A 53 -24.96 14.01 -10.27
CA LEU A 53 -26.28 13.72 -9.71
C LEU A 53 -27.20 14.96 -9.76
N ASN A 54 -26.67 16.13 -9.41
CA ASN A 54 -27.41 17.39 -9.49
C ASN A 54 -27.83 17.71 -10.94
N VAL A 55 -26.90 17.61 -11.89
CA VAL A 55 -27.17 17.86 -13.33
C VAL A 55 -28.17 16.85 -13.89
N LYS A 56 -28.10 15.56 -13.49
CA LYS A 56 -29.09 14.55 -13.88
C LYS A 56 -30.49 14.86 -13.35
N HIS A 57 -30.58 15.32 -12.11
CA HIS A 57 -31.83 15.70 -11.49
C HIS A 57 -32.44 16.95 -12.17
N ASP A 58 -31.62 17.96 -12.49
CA ASP A 58 -32.07 19.14 -13.22
C ASP A 58 -32.51 18.81 -14.66
N LEU A 59 -31.88 17.81 -15.29
CA LEU A 59 -32.25 17.33 -16.62
C LEU A 59 -33.59 16.60 -16.60
N ALA A 60 -33.86 15.81 -15.57
CA ALA A 60 -35.13 15.12 -15.38
C ALA A 60 -36.30 16.09 -15.13
N ARG A 61 -36.04 17.26 -14.54
CA ARG A 61 -37.05 18.32 -14.31
C ARG A 61 -37.32 19.20 -15.53
N THR A 62 -36.49 19.14 -16.56
CA THR A 62 -36.60 20.03 -17.73
C THR A 62 -37.29 19.28 -18.87
N SER A 63 -38.44 19.76 -19.34
CA SER A 63 -39.11 19.24 -20.55
C SER A 63 -38.19 19.42 -21.76
N SER A 64 -37.90 18.32 -22.47
CA SER A 64 -37.00 18.31 -23.62
C SER A 64 -37.57 19.02 -24.84
N GLN A 65 -38.90 19.16 -24.94
CA GLN A 65 -39.59 19.79 -26.06
C GLN A 65 -39.71 21.31 -25.88
N ASP A 66 -40.24 21.76 -24.74
CA ASP A 66 -40.50 23.20 -24.52
C ASP A 66 -39.24 23.98 -24.15
N GLN A 67 -38.30 23.34 -23.45
CA GLN A 67 -37.07 23.96 -22.97
C GLN A 67 -35.83 23.36 -23.63
N PHE A 68 -35.91 23.02 -24.92
CA PHE A 68 -34.85 22.32 -25.66
C PHE A 68 -33.47 23.00 -25.53
N ALA A 69 -33.41 24.33 -25.61
CA ALA A 69 -32.14 25.06 -25.46
C ALA A 69 -31.47 24.84 -24.08
N LYS A 70 -32.27 24.85 -23.01
CA LYS A 70 -31.81 24.59 -21.64
C LYS A 70 -31.44 23.12 -21.46
N TRP A 71 -32.28 22.21 -21.97
CA TRP A 71 -32.04 20.77 -21.94
C TRP A 71 -30.73 20.40 -22.66
N ALA A 72 -30.50 20.94 -23.87
CA ALA A 72 -29.29 20.69 -24.66
C ALA A 72 -28.02 21.20 -23.96
N LYS A 73 -28.07 22.39 -23.35
CA LYS A 73 -26.95 22.93 -22.58
C LYS A 73 -26.63 22.06 -21.37
N LEU A 74 -27.65 21.60 -20.67
CA LEU A 74 -27.51 20.76 -19.49
C LEU A 74 -27.00 19.36 -19.84
N ARG A 75 -27.41 18.80 -20.98
CA ARG A 75 -26.90 17.55 -21.51
C ARG A 75 -25.41 17.63 -21.85
N ARG A 76 -24.95 18.67 -22.56
CA ARG A 76 -23.52 18.90 -22.84
C ARG A 76 -22.69 19.02 -21.56
N LYS A 77 -23.25 19.66 -20.52
CA LYS A 77 -22.62 19.74 -19.19
C LYS A 77 -22.50 18.35 -18.54
N LEU A 78 -23.53 17.51 -18.64
CA LEU A 78 -23.49 16.13 -18.15
C LEU A 78 -22.42 15.31 -18.86
N ASP A 79 -22.37 15.38 -20.19
CA ASP A 79 -21.40 14.63 -21.00
C ASP A 79 -19.95 15.07 -20.69
N SER A 80 -19.72 16.38 -20.51
CA SER A 80 -18.44 16.93 -20.06
C SER A 80 -18.03 16.40 -18.68
N LYS A 81 -18.97 16.36 -17.72
CA LYS A 81 -18.71 15.88 -16.36
C LYS A 81 -18.48 14.37 -16.30
N MET A 82 -19.15 13.57 -17.14
CA MET A 82 -18.87 12.14 -17.28
C MET A 82 -17.45 11.90 -17.80
N SER A 83 -17.04 12.63 -18.85
CA SER A 83 -15.66 12.54 -19.36
C SER A 83 -14.61 12.90 -18.30
N GLU A 84 -14.87 13.91 -17.47
CA GLU A 84 -14.00 14.29 -16.35
C GLU A 84 -13.90 13.18 -15.27
N LEU A 85 -15.02 12.52 -14.95
CA LEU A 85 -15.06 11.39 -14.02
C LEU A 85 -14.21 10.22 -14.53
N ASP A 86 -14.36 9.86 -15.81
CA ASP A 86 -13.65 8.73 -16.41
C ASP A 86 -12.15 8.96 -16.39
N LYS A 87 -11.69 10.17 -16.75
CA LYS A 87 -10.27 10.56 -16.65
C LYS A 87 -9.71 10.38 -15.24
N ILE A 88 -10.44 10.86 -14.22
CA ILE A 88 -10.00 10.73 -12.82
C ILE A 88 -10.00 9.26 -12.39
N THR A 89 -11.03 8.50 -12.75
CA THR A 89 -11.16 7.09 -12.37
C THR A 89 -10.05 6.25 -13.00
N THR A 90 -9.78 6.45 -14.29
CA THR A 90 -8.67 5.84 -15.00
C THR A 90 -7.32 6.20 -14.37
N SER A 91 -7.09 7.48 -14.06
CA SER A 91 -5.85 7.92 -13.40
C SER A 91 -5.65 7.31 -12.00
N LEU A 92 -6.73 7.10 -11.24
CA LEU A 92 -6.69 6.42 -9.94
C LEU A 92 -6.45 4.92 -10.10
N GLY A 93 -7.07 4.29 -11.10
CA GLY A 93 -6.83 2.89 -11.46
C GLY A 93 -5.36 2.63 -11.78
N TYR A 94 -4.74 3.45 -12.64
CA TYR A 94 -3.32 3.31 -12.96
C TYR A 94 -2.41 3.46 -11.74
N LEU A 95 -2.70 4.41 -10.85
CA LEU A 95 -1.92 4.59 -9.62
C LEU A 95 -2.07 3.43 -8.66
N LYS A 96 -3.28 2.88 -8.52
CA LYS A 96 -3.53 1.68 -7.71
C LYS A 96 -2.67 0.53 -8.20
N THR A 97 -2.77 0.17 -9.48
CA THR A 97 -2.01 -0.94 -10.06
C THR A 97 -0.50 -0.69 -9.97
N SER A 98 -0.03 0.52 -10.29
CA SER A 98 1.39 0.84 -10.23
C SER A 98 1.94 0.76 -8.80
N PHE A 99 1.17 1.24 -7.82
CA PHE A 99 1.54 1.13 -6.40
C PHE A 99 1.53 -0.32 -5.93
N GLU A 100 0.48 -1.08 -6.27
CA GLU A 100 0.36 -2.48 -5.87
C GLU A 100 1.50 -3.33 -6.42
N ILE A 101 1.89 -3.14 -7.68
CA ILE A 101 3.03 -3.83 -8.29
C ILE A 101 4.32 -3.44 -7.57
N LYS A 102 4.61 -2.13 -7.43
CA LYS A 102 5.84 -1.66 -6.76
C LYS A 102 5.95 -2.16 -5.33
N PHE A 103 4.85 -2.11 -4.58
CA PHE A 103 4.80 -2.50 -3.18
C PHE A 103 4.87 -4.02 -3.00
N THR A 104 4.23 -4.78 -3.88
CA THR A 104 4.33 -6.25 -3.92
C THR A 104 5.76 -6.67 -4.23
N THR A 105 6.39 -6.08 -5.25
CA THR A 105 7.78 -6.34 -5.59
C THR A 105 8.71 -5.96 -4.45
N PHE A 106 8.49 -4.80 -3.81
CA PHE A 106 9.26 -4.38 -2.64
C PHE A 106 9.14 -5.39 -1.48
N LEU A 107 7.92 -5.82 -1.13
CA LEU A 107 7.70 -6.82 -0.09
C LEU A 107 8.34 -8.16 -0.42
N TRP A 108 8.27 -8.59 -1.68
CA TRP A 108 8.91 -9.81 -2.14
C TRP A 108 10.44 -9.71 -2.03
N VAL A 109 11.04 -8.61 -2.51
CA VAL A 109 12.48 -8.36 -2.39
C VAL A 109 12.89 -8.26 -0.93
N PHE A 110 12.12 -7.57 -0.09
CA PHE A 110 12.40 -7.42 1.32
C PHE A 110 12.33 -8.76 2.05
N SER A 111 11.29 -9.56 1.81
CA SER A 111 11.10 -10.86 2.44
C SER A 111 12.18 -11.87 2.01
N ASN A 112 12.55 -11.92 0.73
CA ASN A 112 13.61 -12.82 0.25
C ASN A 112 15.00 -12.28 0.58
N GLY A 113 15.20 -10.97 0.52
CA GLY A 113 16.44 -10.29 0.85
C GLY A 113 16.81 -10.42 2.32
N MET A 114 15.83 -10.30 3.23
CA MET A 114 16.05 -10.54 4.66
C MET A 114 16.50 -11.98 4.93
N GLN A 115 15.89 -12.96 4.25
CA GLN A 115 16.30 -14.37 4.36
C GLN A 115 17.71 -14.58 3.81
N PHE A 116 18.03 -13.99 2.65
CA PHE A 116 19.34 -14.09 2.04
C PHE A 116 20.43 -13.43 2.89
N PHE A 117 20.16 -12.23 3.42
CA PHE A 117 21.04 -11.52 4.33
C PHE A 117 21.36 -12.34 5.58
N MET A 118 20.34 -12.99 6.17
CA MET A 118 20.53 -13.86 7.33
C MET A 118 21.42 -15.07 7.01
N VAL A 119 21.23 -15.70 5.85
CA VAL A 119 22.08 -16.83 5.41
C VAL A 119 23.52 -16.38 5.16
N LEU A 120 23.72 -15.19 4.59
CA LEU A 120 25.06 -14.62 4.39
C LEU A 120 25.76 -14.29 5.72
N TRP A 121 25.02 -13.73 6.67
CA TRP A 121 25.55 -13.32 7.96
C TRP A 121 25.94 -14.52 8.84
N TYR A 122 25.09 -15.56 8.87
CA TYR A 122 25.32 -16.76 9.69
C TYR A 122 25.96 -17.91 8.91
N ARG A 123 26.64 -17.61 7.81
CA ARG A 123 27.24 -18.61 6.92
C ARG A 123 28.21 -19.56 7.62
N SER A 124 28.97 -19.07 8.60
CA SER A 124 30.01 -19.85 9.31
C SER A 124 29.57 -20.41 10.66
N SER A 125 28.31 -20.19 11.08
CA SER A 125 27.82 -20.62 12.39
C SER A 125 26.93 -21.86 12.28
N PRO A 126 27.27 -22.98 12.95
CA PRO A 126 26.42 -24.17 12.98
C PRO A 126 25.17 -23.92 13.83
N VAL A 127 23.99 -24.33 13.34
CA VAL A 127 22.71 -24.13 14.03
C VAL A 127 22.56 -25.10 15.21
N PHE A 128 22.92 -26.36 14.97
CA PHE A 128 22.81 -27.45 15.92
C PHE A 128 23.84 -28.53 15.60
N TYR A 129 24.46 -29.11 16.64
CA TYR A 129 25.34 -30.26 16.51
C TYR A 129 24.53 -31.54 16.74
N LEU A 130 24.63 -32.50 15.82
CA LEU A 130 23.89 -33.75 15.94
C LEU A 130 24.72 -34.78 16.71
N PRO A 131 24.12 -35.55 17.63
CA PRO A 131 24.79 -36.71 18.20
C PRO A 131 25.11 -37.70 17.08
N GLN A 132 26.38 -38.13 17.04
CA GLN A 132 26.98 -38.81 15.90
C GLN A 132 26.38 -40.20 15.63
N ASP A 133 25.78 -40.82 16.65
CA ASP A 133 25.28 -42.19 16.61
C ASP A 133 23.97 -42.38 15.83
N TRP A 134 23.16 -41.34 15.65
CA TRP A 134 21.83 -41.45 15.01
C TRP A 134 21.81 -41.13 13.51
N PHE A 135 22.79 -40.37 13.00
CA PHE A 135 22.72 -39.76 11.65
C PHE A 135 23.92 -40.06 10.74
N SER A 136 24.67 -41.13 11.03
CA SER A 136 25.96 -41.44 10.40
C SER A 136 26.00 -41.44 8.86
N PRO A 137 24.97 -41.88 8.10
CA PRO A 137 25.02 -41.81 6.62
C PRO A 137 24.45 -40.51 6.03
N ILE A 138 23.63 -39.75 6.77
CA ILE A 138 22.92 -38.56 6.25
C ILE A 138 23.56 -37.24 6.72
N SER A 139 24.46 -37.26 7.71
CA SER A 139 25.01 -36.04 8.31
C SER A 139 25.67 -35.09 7.30
N TRP A 140 26.23 -35.63 6.20
CA TRP A 140 26.83 -34.85 5.12
C TRP A 140 25.82 -34.00 4.34
N ILE A 141 24.59 -34.49 4.15
CA ILE A 141 23.54 -33.73 3.45
C ILE A 141 23.06 -32.54 4.28
N PHE A 142 23.10 -32.66 5.60
CA PHE A 142 22.69 -31.62 6.54
C PHE A 142 23.78 -30.56 6.74
N SER A 143 25.04 -30.89 6.49
CA SER A 143 26.18 -29.97 6.64
C SER A 143 26.47 -29.13 5.38
N LEU A 144 26.13 -29.61 4.18
CA LEU A 144 26.20 -28.83 2.94
C LEU A 144 25.25 -27.61 3.02
N PRO A 145 25.61 -26.39 2.54
CA PRO A 145 26.80 -25.96 1.78
C PRO A 145 27.91 -25.22 2.57
N PHE A 146 27.76 -24.94 3.88
CA PHE A 146 28.72 -24.09 4.63
C PHE A 146 29.04 -24.52 6.07
N ALA A 147 28.45 -25.60 6.59
CA ALA A 147 28.63 -26.00 7.99
C ALA A 147 29.68 -27.13 8.14
N PRO A 148 30.43 -27.16 9.26
CA PRO A 148 31.35 -28.26 9.55
C PRO A 148 30.59 -29.59 9.72
N SER A 149 31.20 -30.70 9.30
CA SER A 149 30.64 -32.05 9.35
C SER A 149 30.08 -32.37 10.75
N GLY A 150 28.86 -32.92 10.80
CA GLY A 150 28.16 -33.21 12.07
C GLY A 150 27.26 -32.09 12.59
N SER A 151 27.04 -31.02 11.83
CA SER A 151 26.13 -29.92 12.19
C SER A 151 25.12 -29.57 11.10
N VAL A 152 23.99 -28.97 11.48
CA VAL A 152 22.96 -28.50 10.55
C VAL A 152 23.33 -27.13 9.99
N SER A 153 23.35 -27.02 8.66
CA SER A 153 23.57 -25.74 7.98
C SER A 153 22.35 -24.82 8.12
N VAL A 154 22.62 -23.52 8.29
CA VAL A 154 21.60 -22.45 8.34
C VAL A 154 20.63 -22.52 7.15
N PRO A 155 21.07 -22.58 5.88
CA PRO A 155 20.14 -22.63 4.75
C PRO A 155 19.30 -23.91 4.72
N PHE A 156 19.85 -25.04 5.19
CA PHE A 156 19.10 -26.29 5.27
C PHE A 156 17.99 -26.22 6.33
N TRP A 157 18.28 -25.62 7.49
CA TRP A 157 17.28 -25.34 8.53
C TRP A 157 16.16 -24.43 8.02
N PHE A 158 16.51 -23.36 7.29
CA PHE A 158 15.54 -22.49 6.60
C PHE A 158 14.62 -23.29 5.66
N PHE A 159 15.19 -24.19 4.86
CA PHE A 159 14.42 -25.00 3.91
C PHE A 159 13.42 -25.92 4.62
N ILE A 160 13.83 -26.59 5.70
CA ILE A 160 12.95 -27.45 6.51
C ILE A 160 11.78 -26.64 7.07
N CYS A 161 12.05 -25.52 7.74
CA CYS A 161 11.01 -24.69 8.34
C CYS A 161 10.00 -24.18 7.31
N ARG A 162 10.47 -23.80 6.11
CA ARG A 162 9.60 -23.36 5.01
C ARG A 162 8.76 -24.50 4.46
N LYS A 163 9.36 -25.67 4.21
CA LYS A 163 8.65 -26.86 3.72
C LYS A 163 7.59 -27.32 4.72
N PHE A 164 7.94 -27.33 6.00
CA PHE A 164 7.01 -27.64 7.08
C PHE A 164 5.83 -26.67 7.10
N SER A 165 6.08 -25.36 7.11
CA SER A 165 5.03 -24.33 7.10
C SER A 165 4.09 -24.48 5.91
N LYS A 166 4.64 -24.68 4.71
CA LYS A 166 3.85 -24.91 3.49
C LYS A 166 3.03 -26.19 3.55
N LYS A 167 3.60 -27.28 4.07
CA LYS A 167 2.89 -28.55 4.25
C LYS A 167 1.76 -28.42 5.27
N VAL A 168 1.98 -27.76 6.40
CA VAL A 168 0.92 -27.49 7.39
C VAL A 168 -0.24 -26.73 6.75
N ILE A 169 0.04 -25.70 5.95
CA ILE A 169 -0.99 -24.92 5.23
C ILE A 169 -1.69 -25.77 4.17
N GLN A 170 -0.95 -26.63 3.46
CA GLN A 170 -1.54 -27.49 2.43
C GLN A 170 -2.43 -28.57 3.05
N THR A 171 -1.94 -29.23 4.10
CA THR A 171 -2.69 -30.22 4.86
C THR A 171 -3.93 -29.61 5.50
N SER A 172 -3.86 -28.37 6.01
CA SER A 172 -5.08 -27.72 6.53
C SER A 172 -6.10 -27.47 5.43
N LYS A 173 -5.69 -27.05 4.23
CA LYS A 173 -6.57 -26.89 3.06
C LYS A 173 -7.17 -28.21 2.60
N ASP A 174 -6.37 -29.28 2.54
CA ASP A 174 -6.80 -30.61 2.09
C ASP A 174 -7.66 -31.34 3.13
N ALA A 175 -7.47 -31.01 4.42
CA ALA A 175 -8.31 -31.53 5.50
C ALA A 175 -9.70 -30.89 5.55
N VAL A 176 -9.88 -29.66 5.06
CA VAL A 176 -11.20 -28.99 5.01
C VAL A 176 -12.26 -29.80 4.25
N PRO A 177 -12.03 -30.27 3.00
CA PRO A 177 -13.02 -31.05 2.27
C PRO A 177 -13.23 -32.45 2.87
N LEU A 178 -12.18 -33.07 3.42
CA LEU A 178 -12.31 -34.36 4.10
C LEU A 178 -13.15 -34.25 5.38
N TYR A 179 -12.96 -33.18 6.14
CA TYR A 179 -13.79 -32.85 7.30
C TYR A 179 -15.25 -32.61 6.89
N HIS A 180 -15.49 -31.91 5.78
CA HIS A 180 -16.84 -31.68 5.28
C HIS A 180 -17.53 -32.97 4.81
N SER A 181 -16.76 -33.99 4.39
CA SER A 181 -17.26 -35.30 3.94
C SER A 181 -17.56 -36.27 5.10
N TYR A 182 -16.78 -36.23 6.18
CA TYR A 182 -16.87 -37.17 7.31
C TYR A 182 -17.56 -36.61 8.57
N ALA A 183 -17.92 -35.32 8.60
CA ALA A 183 -18.58 -34.71 9.75
C ALA A 183 -20.06 -35.15 9.89
N PRO A 184 -20.52 -35.50 11.12
CA PRO A 184 -21.93 -35.77 11.37
C PRO A 184 -22.79 -34.52 11.06
N GLU A 185 -24.02 -34.70 10.57
CA GLU A 185 -24.88 -33.60 10.08
C GLU A 185 -25.04 -32.43 11.08
N SER A 186 -25.01 -32.72 12.39
CA SER A 186 -25.05 -31.71 13.45
C SER A 186 -23.89 -30.71 13.41
N LEU A 187 -22.71 -31.13 12.95
CA LEU A 187 -21.54 -30.28 12.82
C LEU A 187 -21.45 -29.59 11.46
N LYS A 188 -22.11 -30.15 10.44
CA LYS A 188 -22.23 -29.55 9.09
C LYS A 188 -23.11 -28.30 9.08
N GLN A 189 -24.00 -28.15 10.06
CA GLN A 189 -24.83 -26.95 10.26
C GLN A 189 -24.07 -25.80 10.93
N HIS A 190 -23.09 -26.09 11.82
CA HIS A 190 -22.29 -25.08 12.52
C HIS A 190 -20.88 -24.86 11.93
N GLY A 191 -20.32 -25.81 11.19
CA GLY A 191 -19.03 -25.71 10.51
C GLY A 191 -18.93 -24.56 9.50
N PRO A 192 -19.91 -24.38 8.59
CA PRO A 192 -19.94 -23.20 7.72
C PRO A 192 -20.14 -21.94 8.55
N LEU A 193 -20.86 -21.97 9.68
CA LEU A 193 -21.01 -20.80 10.54
C LEU A 193 -19.70 -20.40 11.21
N VAL A 194 -18.83 -21.33 11.62
CA VAL A 194 -17.53 -20.99 12.23
C VAL A 194 -16.53 -20.50 11.18
N ILE A 195 -16.48 -21.13 10.01
CA ILE A 195 -15.62 -20.69 8.91
C ILE A 195 -16.10 -19.34 8.37
N GLN A 196 -17.41 -19.16 8.19
CA GLN A 196 -18.03 -17.91 7.82
C GLN A 196 -17.88 -16.87 8.93
N TRP A 197 -17.95 -17.23 10.22
CA TRP A 197 -17.67 -16.34 11.34
C TRP A 197 -16.20 -15.93 11.39
N CYS A 198 -15.24 -16.83 11.11
CA CYS A 198 -13.83 -16.49 11.00
C CYS A 198 -13.55 -15.61 9.78
N ILE A 199 -14.12 -15.92 8.61
CA ILE A 199 -13.98 -15.08 7.41
C ILE A 199 -14.65 -13.71 7.62
N ILE A 200 -15.84 -13.65 8.23
CA ILE A 200 -16.54 -12.41 8.58
C ILE A 200 -15.79 -11.65 9.67
N ASN A 201 -15.20 -12.30 10.67
CA ASN A 201 -14.41 -11.63 11.68
C ASN A 201 -13.09 -11.12 11.11
N ILE A 202 -12.42 -11.87 10.24
CA ILE A 202 -11.24 -11.39 9.52
C ILE A 202 -11.65 -10.22 8.62
N GLN A 203 -12.74 -10.30 7.85
CA GLN A 203 -13.27 -9.20 7.05
C GLN A 203 -13.75 -7.99 7.88
N LYS A 204 -14.23 -8.19 9.11
CA LYS A 204 -14.60 -7.11 10.04
C LYS A 204 -13.39 -6.50 10.74
N PHE A 205 -12.40 -7.30 11.10
CA PHE A 205 -11.16 -6.82 11.69
C PHE A 205 -10.27 -6.13 10.67
N THR A 206 -10.32 -6.51 9.39
CA THR A 206 -9.53 -5.87 8.33
C THR A 206 -9.75 -4.35 8.29
N PRO A 207 -10.98 -3.79 8.20
CA PRO A 207 -11.19 -2.35 8.22
C PRO A 207 -10.88 -1.73 9.59
N ILE A 208 -11.03 -2.44 10.70
CA ILE A 208 -10.68 -1.92 12.04
C ILE A 208 -9.16 -1.78 12.19
N VAL A 209 -8.42 -2.81 11.80
CA VAL A 209 -6.95 -2.80 11.79
C VAL A 209 -6.45 -1.76 10.79
N VAL A 210 -7.07 -1.66 9.62
CA VAL A 210 -6.73 -0.63 8.63
C VAL A 210 -7.04 0.76 9.15
N GLN A 211 -8.18 0.97 9.81
CA GLN A 211 -8.52 2.24 10.45
C GLN A 211 -7.53 2.57 11.56
N TRP A 212 -7.23 1.63 12.45
CA TRP A 212 -6.30 1.80 13.57
C TRP A 212 -4.87 2.09 13.10
N VAL A 213 -4.37 1.33 12.12
CA VAL A 213 -3.08 1.57 11.46
C VAL A 213 -3.07 2.92 10.77
N ASN A 214 -4.16 3.31 10.11
CA ASN A 214 -4.28 4.61 9.45
C ASN A 214 -4.39 5.78 10.45
N THR A 215 -5.03 5.59 11.60
CA THR A 215 -5.03 6.56 12.71
C THR A 215 -3.62 6.72 13.27
N LYS A 216 -2.91 5.60 13.50
CA LYS A 216 -1.51 5.62 13.96
C LYS A 216 -0.56 6.23 12.94
N ALA A 217 -0.74 5.93 11.65
CA ALA A 217 0.03 6.54 10.57
C ALA A 217 -0.22 8.05 10.48
N ARG A 218 -1.47 8.51 10.63
CA ARG A 218 -1.78 9.95 10.71
C ARG A 218 -1.11 10.62 11.91
N THR A 219 -1.15 9.98 13.09
CA THR A 219 -0.47 10.54 14.27
C THR A 219 1.04 10.61 14.07
N LEU A 220 1.66 9.60 13.47
CA LEU A 220 3.08 9.62 13.17
C LEU A 220 3.43 10.67 12.11
N CYS A 221 2.64 10.79 11.04
CA CYS A 221 2.81 11.86 10.05
C CYS A 221 2.71 13.24 10.67
N ASN A 222 1.72 13.48 11.53
CA ASN A 222 1.56 14.78 12.20
C ASN A 222 2.73 15.06 13.14
N VAL A 223 3.21 14.07 13.89
CA VAL A 223 4.39 14.21 14.76
C VAL A 223 5.67 14.48 13.95
N ILE A 224 5.84 13.83 12.79
CA ILE A 224 6.97 14.07 11.91
C ILE A 224 6.89 15.47 11.29
N ILE A 225 5.71 15.91 10.86
CA ILE A 225 5.48 17.26 10.33
C ILE A 225 5.70 18.32 11.41
N GLU A 226 5.29 18.06 12.65
CA GLU A 226 5.49 18.94 13.80
C GLU A 226 6.98 19.02 14.18
N LYS A 227 7.70 17.89 14.18
CA LYS A 227 9.16 17.88 14.38
C LYS A 227 9.95 18.46 13.22
N ALA A 228 9.40 18.44 12.00
CA ALA A 228 10.01 19.02 10.81
C ALA A 228 9.70 20.52 10.65
N LYS A 229 8.87 21.12 11.53
CA LYS A 229 8.65 22.57 11.54
C LYS A 229 9.82 23.23 12.27
N PRO A 230 10.75 23.91 11.57
CA PRO A 230 11.85 24.60 12.24
C PRO A 230 11.28 25.70 13.15
N VAL A 231 11.88 25.81 14.33
CA VAL A 231 11.59 26.79 15.37
C VAL A 231 11.73 28.21 14.80
N ALA A 232 10.66 28.75 14.24
CA ALA A 232 10.51 30.17 13.98
C ALA A 232 9.82 30.80 15.19
N ASN A 233 10.58 30.98 16.27
CA ASN A 233 10.15 31.82 17.39
C ASN A 233 11.36 32.49 18.03
N THR A 234 11.73 33.64 17.50
CA THR A 234 12.49 34.65 18.23
C THR A 234 11.68 35.95 18.19
N LYS A 235 10.97 36.18 19.32
CA LYS A 235 10.38 37.38 19.93
C LYS A 235 9.93 38.59 19.05
N PRO A 236 8.80 39.24 19.41
CA PRO A 236 8.45 40.55 18.86
C PRO A 236 9.28 41.63 19.55
N PHE A 237 9.99 42.46 18.78
CA PHE A 237 10.56 43.71 19.27
C PHE A 237 9.86 44.88 18.60
N SER A 238 9.12 45.63 19.40
CA SER A 238 8.50 46.90 19.06
C SER A 238 9.59 47.97 18.95
N THR A 239 9.67 48.69 17.84
CA THR A 239 10.14 50.08 17.86
C THR A 239 9.39 50.89 16.83
N ASN A 240 8.66 51.87 17.35
CA ASN A 240 7.96 52.90 16.62
C ASN A 240 8.94 53.97 16.11
N ASN A 241 8.60 54.50 14.94
CA ASN A 241 8.78 55.87 14.44
C ASN A 241 10.02 56.24 13.59
N ALA A 242 9.65 56.65 12.35
CA ALA A 242 10.09 57.83 11.62
C ALA A 242 11.47 57.85 10.92
N SER A 243 11.44 57.66 9.59
CA SER A 243 12.09 58.53 8.59
C SER A 243 11.61 58.06 7.19
N VAL A 244 10.67 58.74 6.54
CA VAL A 244 10.89 59.75 5.48
C VAL A 244 11.51 59.18 4.20
N ALA A 245 10.66 59.19 3.16
CA ALA A 245 10.93 59.42 1.74
C ALA A 245 11.58 58.32 0.86
N SER A 246 10.97 58.20 -0.34
CA SER A 246 11.55 57.73 -1.62
C SER A 246 11.89 56.22 -1.66
N THR A 247 11.43 55.40 -2.62
CA THR A 247 11.29 55.66 -4.05
C THR A 247 10.41 54.56 -4.65
N SER A 248 9.31 54.96 -5.27
CA SER A 248 8.65 54.20 -6.33
C SER A 248 9.60 54.14 -7.52
N LYS A 249 10.01 52.93 -7.94
CA LYS A 249 10.52 52.52 -9.28
C LYS A 249 11.51 51.35 -9.15
N GLU A 250 11.03 50.10 -9.10
CA GLU A 250 11.88 48.94 -9.44
C GLU A 250 11.08 47.63 -9.67
N GLU A 251 9.87 47.67 -10.25
CA GLU A 251 9.14 46.43 -10.62
C GLU A 251 8.57 46.40 -12.05
N ASP A 252 8.75 47.46 -12.85
CA ASP A 252 8.21 47.53 -14.22
C ASP A 252 9.16 47.04 -15.33
N HIS A 253 10.37 46.61 -15.01
CA HIS A 253 11.40 46.28 -16.01
C HIS A 253 11.54 44.80 -16.39
N ILE A 254 10.84 43.87 -15.73
CA ILE A 254 11.01 42.42 -16.00
C ILE A 254 9.86 41.84 -16.84
N ASN A 255 8.67 42.44 -16.85
CA ASN A 255 7.51 41.94 -17.59
C ASN A 255 7.38 42.45 -19.05
N ARG A 256 8.34 43.26 -19.54
CA ARG A 256 8.28 43.82 -20.90
C ARG A 256 9.19 43.11 -21.92
N THR A 257 10.05 42.19 -21.46
CA THR A 257 11.05 41.52 -22.30
C THR A 257 10.59 40.17 -22.84
N GLU A 258 9.72 39.43 -22.15
CA GLU A 258 9.20 38.14 -22.65
C GLU A 258 8.08 38.28 -23.70
N THR A 259 7.40 39.44 -23.76
CA THR A 259 6.29 39.66 -24.70
C THR A 259 6.75 40.04 -26.11
N LYS A 260 8.04 40.38 -26.31
CA LYS A 260 8.59 40.69 -27.64
C LYS A 260 9.15 39.47 -28.40
N GLU A 261 9.61 38.42 -27.71
CA GLU A 261 10.24 37.27 -28.40
C GLU A 261 9.20 36.25 -28.93
N LYS A 262 7.96 36.28 -28.44
CA LYS A 262 6.92 35.33 -28.87
C LYS A 262 6.12 35.78 -30.11
N ASN A 263 6.17 37.07 -30.45
CA ASN A 263 5.48 37.62 -31.63
C ASN A 263 6.33 37.63 -32.90
N GLU A 264 7.63 37.34 -32.84
CA GLU A 264 8.50 37.28 -34.03
C GLU A 264 8.63 35.87 -34.63
N LYS A 265 8.25 34.80 -33.90
CA LYS A 265 8.29 33.41 -34.41
C LYS A 265 7.03 32.92 -35.12
N VAL A 266 5.96 33.71 -35.20
CA VAL A 266 4.71 33.31 -35.90
C VAL A 266 4.61 33.90 -37.32
N SER A 267 5.52 34.78 -37.74
CA SER A 267 5.52 35.36 -39.10
C SER A 267 6.51 34.73 -40.09
N ALA A 268 7.23 33.66 -39.74
CA ALA A 268 8.25 33.02 -40.58
C ALA A 268 7.94 31.56 -40.95
N SER A 269 6.68 31.15 -40.96
CA SER A 269 6.22 29.89 -41.55
C SER A 269 4.80 30.06 -42.08
N GLY A 270 4.69 30.90 -43.11
CA GLY A 270 3.62 30.96 -44.09
C GLY A 270 4.26 30.90 -45.47
#